data_AF-A0A5C7QG77-F1
#
_entry.id   AF-A0A5C7QG77-F1
#
_cell.length_a   1.000
_cell.length_b   1.000
_cell.length_c   1.000
_cell.angle_alpha   90.00
_cell.angle_beta   90.00
_cell.angle_gamma   90.00
#
_symmetry.space_group_name_H-M   'P 1'
#
loop_
_entity.id
_entity.type
_entity.pdbx_description
1 polymer ?
#
loop_
_entity_poly.entity_id
_entity_poly.type
_entity_poly.pdbx_seq_one_letter_code
_entity_poly.pdbx_strand_id
1 'polypeptide(L)'
;MTTHNPMPVSGYTPQSQSNVDLANEGKAFEEQYLRWLDKLEAHPDTDKRNVALARTYMENAAMRAIRSIFKPQRIKLPGDAP
;
A
#
# COMPACT_ATOMS: atom_id res chain seq x y z
N MET A 1 -21.70 10.90 -6.68
CA MET A 1 -20.52 10.21 -6.12
C MET A 1 -20.18 9.07 -7.06
N THR A 2 -19.00 9.09 -7.68
CA THR A 2 -18.53 8.00 -8.56
C THR A 2 -17.99 6.87 -7.70
N THR A 3 -18.46 5.65 -7.96
CA THR A 3 -17.97 4.42 -7.34
C THR A 3 -17.25 3.62 -8.42
N HIS A 4 -16.00 3.24 -8.17
CA HIS A 4 -15.18 2.50 -9.14
C HIS A 4 -15.47 1.01 -9.05
N ASN A 5 -15.59 0.36 -10.21
CA ASN A 5 -15.63 -1.10 -10.28
C ASN A 5 -14.31 -1.66 -9.70
N PRO A 6 -14.38 -2.72 -8.87
CA PRO A 6 -13.18 -3.34 -8.35
C PRO A 6 -12.34 -3.92 -9.49
N MET A 7 -11.02 -3.94 -9.30
CA MET A 7 -10.14 -4.74 -10.15
C MET A 7 -10.64 -6.20 -10.17
N PRO A 8 -10.41 -6.96 -11.25
CA PRO A 8 -10.87 -8.35 -11.39
C PRO A 8 -10.06 -9.31 -10.51
N VAL A 9 -10.00 -9.03 -9.21
CA VAL A 9 -9.26 -9.74 -8.19
C VAL A 9 -10.22 -10.06 -7.05
N SER A 10 -10.38 -11.34 -6.74
CA SER A 10 -11.29 -11.80 -5.69
C SER A 10 -10.97 -11.14 -4.34
N GLY A 11 -12.01 -10.65 -3.66
CA GLY A 11 -11.89 -9.97 -2.35
C GLY A 11 -11.69 -8.45 -2.42
N TYR A 12 -11.46 -7.88 -3.61
CA TYR A 12 -11.51 -6.42 -3.81
C TYR A 12 -12.96 -5.96 -3.94
N THR A 13 -13.30 -4.92 -3.20
CA THR A 13 -14.64 -4.31 -3.21
C THR A 13 -14.63 -3.00 -4.00
N PRO A 14 -15.79 -2.58 -4.54
CA PRO A 14 -15.93 -1.25 -5.11
C PRO A 14 -15.53 -0.19 -4.08
N GLN A 15 -14.87 0.87 -4.53
CA GLN A 15 -14.44 1.98 -3.68
C GLN A 15 -15.06 3.29 -4.14
N SER A 16 -15.30 4.18 -3.18
CA SER A 16 -15.65 5.56 -3.48
C SER A 16 -14.45 6.26 -4.13
N GLN A 17 -14.73 7.27 -4.96
CA GLN A 17 -13.70 8.17 -5.48
C GLN A 17 -12.80 8.73 -4.37
N SER A 18 -13.38 9.16 -3.25
CA SER A 18 -12.62 9.71 -2.11
C SER A 18 -11.59 8.73 -1.54
N ASN A 19 -11.91 7.43 -1.49
CA ASN A 19 -10.98 6.41 -1.00
C ASN A 19 -9.87 6.15 -2.01
N VAL A 20 -10.19 6.19 -3.31
CA VAL A 20 -9.20 6.06 -4.38
C VAL A 20 -8.23 7.23 -4.36
N ASP A 21 -8.74 8.46 -4.21
CA ASP A 21 -7.91 9.67 -4.14
C ASP A 21 -6.99 9.64 -2.92
N LEU A 22 -7.52 9.28 -1.74
CA LEU A 22 -6.74 9.15 -0.52
C LEU A 22 -5.67 8.04 -0.62
N ALA A 23 -5.98 6.92 -1.27
CA ALA A 23 -5.00 5.88 -1.53
C ALA A 23 -3.88 6.36 -2.46
N ASN A 24 -4.23 7.08 -3.53
CA ASN A 24 -3.26 7.64 -4.48
C ASN A 24 -2.35 8.68 -3.82
N GLU A 25 -2.89 9.51 -2.93
CA GLU A 25 -2.11 10.44 -2.10
C GLU A 25 -1.08 9.66 -1.25
N GLY A 26 -1.52 8.60 -0.57
CA GLY A 26 -0.63 7.73 0.20
C GLY A 26 0.49 7.09 -0.64
N LYS A 27 0.17 6.68 -1.87
CA LYS A 27 1.16 6.15 -2.84
C LYS A 27 2.20 7.19 -3.24
N ALA A 28 1.80 8.46 -3.39
CA ALA A 28 2.72 9.54 -3.69
C ALA A 28 3.69 9.82 -2.52
N PHE A 29 3.22 9.72 -1.27
CA PHE A 29 4.09 9.85 -0.09
C PHE A 29 5.08 8.69 0.05
N GLU A 30 4.63 7.45 -0.19
CA GLU A 30 5.50 6.27 -0.20
C GLU A 30 6.66 6.45 -1.18
N GLU A 31 6.37 6.80 -2.44
CA GLU A 31 7.39 7.00 -3.48
C GLU A 31 8.39 8.12 -3.13
N GLN A 32 7.92 9.22 -2.55
CA GLN A 32 8.81 10.30 -2.11
C GLN A 32 9.78 9.84 -1.02
N TYR A 33 9.30 9.05 -0.06
CA TYR A 33 10.15 8.49 0.98
C TYR A 33 11.15 7.48 0.43
N LEU A 34 10.71 6.59 -0.47
CA LEU A 34 11.58 5.60 -1.13
C LEU A 34 12.71 6.29 -1.92
N ARG A 35 12.42 7.38 -2.64
CA ARG A 35 13.45 8.17 -3.33
C ARG A 35 14.45 8.83 -2.37
N TRP A 36 14.01 9.18 -1.16
CA TRP A 36 14.93 9.66 -0.14
C TRP A 36 15.81 8.52 0.40
N LEU A 37 15.26 7.31 0.58
CA LEU A 37 16.06 6.12 0.90
C LEU A 37 17.07 5.77 -0.21
N ASP A 38 16.73 5.98 -1.49
CA ASP A 38 17.67 5.79 -2.61
C ASP A 38 18.89 6.73 -2.48
N LYS A 39 18.67 7.98 -2.03
CA LYS A 39 19.77 8.92 -1.75
C LYS A 39 20.64 8.44 -0.58
N LEU A 40 20.02 7.90 0.47
CA LEU A 40 20.76 7.33 1.60
C LEU A 40 21.55 6.10 1.18
N GLU A 41 21.00 5.25 0.32
CA GLU A 41 21.69 4.09 -0.23
C GLU A 41 22.91 4.50 -1.08
N ALA A 42 22.81 5.58 -1.85
CA ALA A 42 23.93 6.11 -2.63
C ALA A 42 25.00 6.84 -1.79
N HIS A 43 24.67 7.31 -0.60
CA HIS A 43 25.59 8.07 0.24
C HIS A 43 26.67 7.17 0.86
N PRO A 44 27.99 7.48 0.77
CA PRO A 44 29.05 6.54 1.14
C PRO A 44 29.02 6.11 2.62
N ASP A 45 28.74 7.05 3.54
CA ASP A 45 28.91 6.81 4.98
C ASP A 45 27.66 6.32 5.72
N THR A 46 26.59 5.96 5.00
CA THR A 46 25.37 5.46 5.65
C THR A 46 25.48 3.97 5.98
N ASP A 47 24.88 3.56 7.09
CA ASP A 47 24.71 2.15 7.43
C ASP A 47 23.67 1.49 6.51
N LYS A 48 24.16 0.74 5.52
CA LYS A 48 23.35 0.07 4.49
C LYS A 48 22.36 -0.95 5.05
N ARG A 49 22.71 -1.60 6.16
CA ARG A 49 21.79 -2.54 6.82
C ARG A 49 20.57 -1.78 7.35
N ASN A 50 20.79 -0.62 7.96
CA ASN A 50 19.69 0.20 8.48
C ASN A 50 18.87 0.84 7.35
N VAL A 51 19.49 1.24 6.22
CA VAL A 51 18.74 1.73 5.04
C VAL A 51 17.84 0.63 4.45
N ALA A 52 18.35 -0.60 4.30
CA ALA A 52 17.57 -1.73 3.80
C ALA A 52 16.38 -2.09 4.72
N LEU A 53 16.59 -2.05 6.04
CA LEU A 53 15.52 -2.25 7.02
C LEU A 53 14.47 -1.12 6.94
N ALA A 54 14.90 0.14 6.84
CA ALA A 54 14.00 1.27 6.69
C ALA A 54 13.11 1.14 5.45
N ARG A 55 13.66 0.67 4.32
CA ARG A 55 12.89 0.40 3.09
C ARG A 55 11.82 -0.65 3.33
N THR A 56 12.21 -1.78 3.93
CA THR A 56 11.29 -2.88 4.24
C THR A 56 10.15 -2.41 5.16
N TYR A 57 10.45 -1.62 6.18
CA TYR A 57 9.45 -1.10 7.10
C TYR A 57 8.54 -0.07 6.45
N MET A 58 9.06 0.79 5.58
CA MET A 58 8.23 1.76 4.84
C MET A 58 7.26 1.04 3.90
N GLU A 59 7.71 0.07 3.11
CA GLU A 59 6.83 -0.71 2.22
C GLU A 59 5.74 -1.44 3.01
N ASN A 60 6.10 -2.02 4.17
CA ASN A 60 5.13 -2.64 5.07
C ASN A 60 4.13 -1.62 5.62
N ALA A 61 4.60 -0.47 6.10
CA ALA A 61 3.75 0.59 6.64
C ALA A 61 2.80 1.14 5.58
N ALA A 62 3.30 1.41 4.37
CA ALA A 62 2.50 1.88 3.23
C ALA A 62 1.43 0.84 2.86
N MET A 63 1.79 -0.43 2.71
CA MET A 63 0.83 -1.49 2.42
C MET A 63 -0.27 -1.59 3.49
N ARG A 64 0.08 -1.51 4.78
CA ARG A 64 -0.89 -1.56 5.89
C ARG A 64 -1.80 -0.33 5.90
N ALA A 65 -1.27 0.86 5.64
CA ALA A 65 -2.04 2.09 5.53
C ALA A 65 -3.03 2.02 4.37
N ILE A 66 -2.58 1.63 3.17
CA ILE A 66 -3.45 1.47 2.00
C ILE A 66 -4.53 0.40 2.24
N ARG A 67 -4.16 -0.72 2.88
CA ARG A 67 -5.13 -1.77 3.23
C ARG A 67 -6.19 -1.28 4.24
N SER A 68 -5.87 -0.31 5.09
CA SER A 68 -6.84 0.30 6.02
C SER A 68 -7.93 1.10 5.31
N ILE A 69 -7.63 1.61 4.10
CA ILE A 69 -8.56 2.31 3.22
C ILE A 69 -9.40 1.29 2.45
N PHE A 70 -8.75 0.38 1.72
CA PHE A 70 -9.42 -0.57 0.82
C PHE A 70 -10.21 -1.66 1.55
N LYS A 71 -9.82 -2.03 2.77
CA LYS A 71 -10.51 -3.02 3.62
C LYS A 71 -10.93 -4.28 2.85
N PRO A 72 -9.99 -4.97 2.16
CA PRO A 72 -10.33 -6.15 1.36
C PRO A 72 -10.92 -7.25 2.22
N GLN A 73 -11.92 -7.94 1.67
CA GLN A 73 -12.69 -8.95 2.39
C GLN A 73 -12.17 -10.36 2.12
N ARG A 74 -12.41 -11.28 3.07
CA ARG A 74 -12.14 -12.70 2.84
C ARG A 74 -13.11 -13.22 1.79
N ILE A 75 -12.61 -14.02 0.86
CA ILE A 75 -13.45 -14.73 -0.12
C ILE A 75 -14.14 -15.91 0.57
N LYS A 76 -15.39 -16.19 0.21
CA LYS A 76 -16.07 -17.43 0.62
C LYS A 76 -15.59 -18.58 -0.27
N LEU A 77 -15.25 -19.70 0.34
CA LEU A 77 -14.89 -20.93 -0.37
C LEU A 77 -16.10 -21.87 -0.46
N PRO A 78 -16.12 -22.80 -1.42
CA PRO A 78 -17.15 -23.84 -1.46
C PRO A 78 -17.16 -24.64 -0.15
N GLY A 79 -18.27 -24.61 0.58
CA GLY A 79 -18.44 -25.29 1.87
C GLY A 79 -18.45 -24.37 3.09
N ASP A 80 -18.16 -23.08 2.95
CA ASP A 80 -18.36 -22.11 4.03
C ASP A 80 -19.87 -21.94 4.30
N ALA A 81 -20.28 -21.99 5.58
CA ALA A 81 -21.66 -21.76 5.99
C ALA A 81 -22.15 -20.35 5.57
N PRO A 82 -23.48 -20.14 5.42
CA PRO A 82 -24.06 -18.85 5.00
C PRO A 82 -23.57 -17.65 5.81
#